data_AF-A0A430HT20-F1
#
_entry.id   AF-A0A430HT20-F1
#
_cell.length_a   1.000
_cell.length_b   1.000
_cell.length_c   1.000
_cell.angle_alpha   90.00
_cell.angle_beta   90.00
_cell.angle_gamma   90.00
#
_symmetry.space_group_name_H-M   'P 1'
#
loop_
_entity.id
_entity.type
_entity.pdbx_description
1 polymer ?
#
loop_
_entity_poly.entity_id
_entity_poly.type
_entity_poly.pdbx_seq_one_letter_code
_entity_poly.pdbx_strand_id
1 'polypeptide(L)'
;MMPLCSTPVARLLATVLLSGAALTAGAAPTPDAEQFLQILHRQATSDSYDQFAVTGLYADEHGRQFASAILSRLGEQKAYRDDLQAWLAANPAVTQEELVSNWLRRYQQIRLASFDFLDKQDVAILFRLPRLNPLYGTARSACETRSQKETYEVVHRTRHALLDEHKDRLADAIAAAYLRELARIRHPAPGDRPPGQVETMRVMAAFKNLVKALPADDAAILSNEFAHDKRMPRTPQQECNNVWAASHAILDATVADASLLRKSVTHSAYSSAFAQQAPLRVPALTRQDFTPGKASIYLPLLLQKRKVSGVVNVNVSVDEAGKVSAVTTNWNSLAPSFVESANGETFASMELMLPVFDNYYRDGKFAPKLVDGKATAFSFSHEIEWK
;
A
#
# COMPACT_ATOMS: atom_id res chain seq x y z
N MET A 1 -67.49 50.21 -27.50
CA MET A 1 -66.35 51.07 -27.12
C MET A 1 -65.82 50.61 -25.77
N MET A 2 -64.73 49.85 -25.77
CA MET A 2 -63.74 49.67 -24.70
C MET A 2 -62.74 48.59 -25.16
N PRO A 3 -61.43 48.81 -25.02
CA PRO A 3 -60.38 47.82 -25.30
C PRO A 3 -59.93 47.12 -24.00
N LEU A 4 -59.28 45.95 -24.12
CA LEU A 4 -57.92 45.72 -23.62
C LEU A 4 -57.45 44.26 -23.81
N CYS A 5 -56.19 44.18 -24.20
CA CYS A 5 -55.36 43.00 -24.38
C CYS A 5 -55.24 42.13 -23.12
N SER A 6 -55.10 40.81 -23.31
CA SER A 6 -53.84 40.07 -23.11
C SER A 6 -54.11 38.57 -23.04
N THR A 7 -53.50 37.80 -23.94
CA THR A 7 -53.39 36.33 -23.86
C THR A 7 -52.13 35.95 -23.08
N PRO A 8 -52.17 34.78 -22.41
CA PRO A 8 -51.03 33.88 -22.52
C PRO A 8 -51.47 32.43 -22.76
N VAL A 9 -50.95 31.83 -23.83
CA VAL A 9 -50.91 30.37 -23.98
C VAL A 9 -49.44 29.96 -23.94
N ALA A 10 -49.08 29.29 -22.85
CA ALA A 10 -47.82 28.62 -22.68
C ALA A 10 -47.72 27.41 -23.62
N ARG A 11 -46.62 27.28 -24.36
CA ARG A 11 -46.10 25.98 -24.82
C ARG A 11 -44.64 26.10 -25.24
N LEU A 12 -43.80 25.35 -24.52
CA LEU A 12 -42.64 24.59 -24.96
C LEU A 12 -41.76 25.19 -26.07
N LEU A 13 -40.54 25.60 -25.69
CA LEU A 13 -39.26 25.24 -26.31
C LEU A 13 -38.14 26.12 -25.70
N ALA A 14 -37.40 25.57 -24.76
CA ALA A 14 -36.06 26.08 -24.43
C ALA A 14 -35.19 24.89 -24.05
N THR A 15 -34.54 24.40 -25.10
CA THR A 15 -33.52 23.36 -25.12
C THR A 15 -32.41 23.69 -24.14
N VAL A 16 -32.07 22.68 -23.35
CA VAL A 16 -30.95 22.64 -22.41
C VAL A 16 -29.64 22.90 -23.15
N LEU A 17 -29.12 24.12 -23.01
CA LEU A 17 -27.73 24.45 -23.29
C LEU A 17 -26.88 23.98 -22.10
N LEU A 18 -26.56 22.68 -22.07
CA LEU A 18 -25.46 22.15 -21.28
C LEU A 18 -24.24 22.06 -22.21
N SER A 19 -23.43 23.12 -22.22
CA SER A 19 -22.15 23.10 -22.91
C SER A 19 -21.15 23.96 -22.14
N GLY A 20 -20.10 23.31 -21.65
CA GLY A 20 -18.78 23.92 -21.65
C GLY A 20 -18.33 24.70 -20.42
N ALA A 21 -18.76 24.33 -19.21
CA ALA A 21 -17.86 24.52 -18.08
C ALA A 21 -16.89 23.33 -18.10
N ALA A 22 -15.79 23.47 -18.83
CA ALA A 22 -14.61 22.67 -18.58
C ALA A 22 -14.23 22.90 -17.11
N LEU A 23 -14.60 21.95 -16.25
CA LEU A 23 -14.08 21.86 -14.90
C LEU A 23 -12.58 21.62 -15.04
N THR A 24 -11.82 22.71 -15.06
CA THR A 24 -10.49 22.68 -14.47
C THR A 24 -10.73 22.45 -12.99
N ALA A 25 -10.94 21.19 -12.60
CA ALA A 25 -10.64 20.74 -11.26
C ALA A 25 -9.16 21.04 -11.09
N GLY A 26 -8.84 22.24 -10.59
CA GLY A 26 -7.48 22.61 -10.26
C GLY A 26 -7.02 21.56 -9.27
N ALA A 27 -5.98 20.81 -9.63
CA ALA A 27 -5.32 19.93 -8.68
C ALA A 27 -5.07 20.76 -7.42
N ALA A 28 -5.53 20.28 -6.27
CA ALA A 28 -5.30 20.96 -5.01
C ALA A 28 -3.80 21.28 -4.90
N PRO A 29 -3.41 22.48 -4.41
CA PRO A 29 -2.01 22.82 -4.28
C PRO A 29 -1.30 21.72 -3.50
N THR A 30 -0.18 21.23 -4.03
CA THR A 30 0.61 20.19 -3.36
C THR A 30 0.98 20.71 -1.97
N PRO A 31 0.64 19.98 -0.89
CA PRO A 31 0.94 20.44 0.47
C PRO A 31 2.44 20.57 0.65
N ASP A 32 2.87 21.51 1.50
CA ASP A 32 4.24 21.49 2.00
C ASP A 32 4.48 20.30 2.94
N ALA A 33 5.75 20.07 3.32
CA ALA A 33 6.11 18.94 4.17
C ALA A 33 5.42 18.95 5.55
N GLU A 34 5.15 20.13 6.13
CA GLU A 34 4.52 20.24 7.44
C GLU A 34 3.02 19.94 7.35
N GLN A 35 2.34 20.53 6.37
CA GLN A 35 0.94 20.23 6.05
C GLN A 35 0.75 18.75 5.73
N PHE A 36 1.67 18.16 4.95
CA PHE A 36 1.60 16.74 4.61
C PHE A 36 1.83 15.83 5.82
N LEU A 37 2.76 16.17 6.73
CA LEU A 37 2.92 15.47 8.00
C LEU A 37 1.64 15.51 8.84
N GLN A 38 0.97 16.67 8.91
CA GLN A 38 -0.32 16.78 9.61
C GLN A 38 -1.40 15.91 8.97
N ILE A 39 -1.44 15.83 7.63
CA ILE A 39 -2.32 14.93 6.88
C ILE A 39 -2.04 13.47 7.28
N LEU A 40 -0.77 13.05 7.29
CA LEU A 40 -0.39 11.68 7.66
C LEU A 40 -0.79 11.35 9.11
N HIS A 41 -0.59 12.27 10.06
CA HIS A 41 -1.03 12.09 11.45
C HIS A 41 -2.55 11.94 11.56
N ARG A 42 -3.31 12.75 10.83
CA ARG A 42 -4.77 12.66 10.82
C ARG A 42 -5.23 11.33 10.23
N GLN A 43 -4.67 10.92 9.09
CA GLN A 43 -5.04 9.66 8.44
C GLN A 43 -4.65 8.43 9.25
N ALA A 44 -3.45 8.42 9.86
CA ALA A 44 -3.03 7.31 10.73
C ALA A 44 -3.91 7.16 11.99
N THR A 45 -4.66 8.20 12.37
CA THR A 45 -5.58 8.15 13.51
C THR A 45 -7.04 7.84 13.13
N SER A 46 -7.45 8.12 11.89
CA SER A 46 -8.82 7.90 11.41
C SER A 46 -8.99 6.68 10.51
N ASP A 47 -7.94 6.22 9.83
CA ASP A 47 -7.98 5.13 8.86
C ASP A 47 -7.08 3.96 9.31
N SER A 48 -7.72 2.81 9.56
CA SER A 48 -7.06 1.57 9.95
C SER A 48 -6.05 1.07 8.91
N TYR A 49 -6.29 1.36 7.63
CA TYR A 49 -5.39 1.01 6.54
C TYR A 49 -4.10 1.84 6.61
N ASP A 50 -4.19 3.14 6.83
CA ASP A 50 -3.02 4.02 6.86
C ASP A 50 -2.19 3.77 8.12
N GLN A 51 -2.84 3.53 9.26
CA GLN A 51 -2.18 3.05 10.48
C GLN A 51 -1.39 1.76 10.22
N PHE A 52 -2.03 0.77 9.58
CA PHE A 52 -1.39 -0.50 9.26
C PHE A 52 -0.24 -0.30 8.26
N ALA A 53 -0.40 0.58 7.28
CA ALA A 53 0.62 0.89 6.29
C ALA A 53 1.86 1.56 6.91
N VAL A 54 1.66 2.37 7.96
CA VAL A 54 2.75 3.00 8.73
C VAL A 54 3.44 2.02 9.67
N THR A 55 2.68 1.15 10.36
CA THR A 55 3.20 0.32 11.45
C THR A 55 3.52 -1.10 11.06
N GLY A 56 2.73 -1.71 10.16
CA GLY A 56 2.70 -3.15 9.86
C GLY A 56 1.93 -3.97 10.90
N LEU A 57 1.16 -3.32 11.77
CA LEU A 57 0.45 -3.92 12.90
C LEU A 57 -1.06 -3.72 12.78
N TYR A 58 -1.84 -4.59 13.44
CA TYR A 58 -3.30 -4.50 13.48
C TYR A 58 -3.78 -3.10 13.89
N ALA A 59 -4.89 -2.71 13.28
CA ALA A 59 -5.49 -1.40 13.51
C ALA A 59 -6.27 -1.33 14.82
N ASP A 60 -5.61 -0.87 15.89
CA ASP A 60 -6.20 -0.55 17.18
C ASP A 60 -5.61 0.74 17.77
N GLU A 61 -6.06 1.13 18.97
CA GLU A 61 -5.61 2.35 19.65
C GLU A 61 -4.08 2.40 19.87
N HIS A 62 -3.48 1.32 20.34
CA HIS A 62 -2.04 1.26 20.60
C HIS A 62 -1.25 1.36 19.31
N GLY A 63 -1.72 0.72 18.24
CA GLY A 63 -1.11 0.88 16.92
C GLY A 63 -1.28 2.30 16.36
N ARG A 64 -2.38 3.03 16.66
CA ARG A 64 -2.53 4.45 16.28
C ARG A 64 -1.50 5.31 17.01
N GLN A 65 -1.35 5.09 18.31
CA GLN A 65 -0.33 5.78 19.12
C GLN A 65 1.08 5.48 18.59
N PHE A 66 1.37 4.23 18.22
CA PHE A 66 2.67 3.86 17.67
C PHE A 66 2.91 4.43 16.27
N ALA A 67 1.90 4.42 15.39
CA ALA A 67 1.97 5.09 14.09
C ALA A 67 2.27 6.58 14.27
N SER A 68 1.55 7.24 15.18
CA SER A 68 1.77 8.64 15.51
C SER A 68 3.19 8.86 16.05
N ALA A 69 3.68 8.03 16.97
CA ALA A 69 5.03 8.16 17.49
C ALA A 69 6.08 8.08 16.36
N ILE A 70 5.98 7.11 15.45
CA ILE A 70 6.89 6.99 14.30
C ILE A 70 6.83 8.25 13.42
N LEU A 71 5.63 8.71 13.05
CA LEU A 71 5.45 9.88 12.20
C LEU A 71 5.99 11.16 12.87
N SER A 72 5.77 11.33 14.18
CA SER A 72 6.32 12.44 14.95
C SER A 72 7.85 12.41 14.96
N ARG A 73 8.45 11.25 15.25
CA ARG A 73 9.91 11.10 15.28
C ARG A 73 10.56 11.32 13.93
N LEU A 74 9.92 10.91 12.84
CA LEU A 74 10.38 11.27 11.49
C LEU A 74 10.22 12.78 11.24
N GLY A 75 9.05 13.32 11.58
CA GLY A 75 8.72 14.74 11.40
C GLY A 75 9.61 15.70 12.16
N GLU A 76 10.15 15.31 13.32
CA GLU A 76 11.12 16.09 14.11
C GLU A 76 12.47 16.26 13.40
N GLN A 77 12.79 15.38 12.45
CA GLN A 77 14.10 15.32 11.82
C GLN A 77 14.16 16.24 10.60
N LYS A 78 15.03 17.27 10.65
CA LYS A 78 15.20 18.21 9.53
C LYS A 78 15.50 17.49 8.21
N ALA A 79 16.40 16.50 8.23
CA ALA A 79 16.78 15.75 7.05
C ALA A 79 15.58 15.02 6.40
N TYR A 80 14.64 14.53 7.21
CA TYR A 80 13.41 13.92 6.72
C TYR A 80 12.45 14.97 6.14
N ARG A 81 12.27 16.12 6.81
CA ARG A 81 11.41 17.20 6.29
C ARG A 81 11.93 17.75 4.95
N ASP A 82 13.24 17.98 4.84
CA ASP A 82 13.87 18.43 3.59
C ASP A 82 13.67 17.39 2.47
N ASP A 83 13.83 16.10 2.80
CA ASP A 83 13.59 14.99 1.87
C ASP A 83 12.14 14.90 1.42
N LEU A 84 11.21 15.02 2.36
CA LEU A 84 9.79 14.98 2.10
C LEU A 84 9.36 16.15 1.23
N GLN A 85 9.85 17.37 1.49
CA GLN A 85 9.56 18.54 0.67
C GLN A 85 10.04 18.37 -0.77
N ALA A 86 11.26 17.86 -0.96
CA ALA A 86 11.80 17.58 -2.30
C ALA A 86 10.99 16.49 -3.02
N TRP A 87 10.57 15.46 -2.29
CA TRP A 87 9.74 14.39 -2.84
C TRP A 87 8.35 14.88 -3.24
N LEU A 88 7.68 15.68 -2.41
CA LEU A 88 6.36 16.28 -2.68
C LEU A 88 6.41 17.13 -3.94
N ALA A 89 7.44 17.98 -4.09
CA ALA A 89 7.64 18.80 -5.28
C ALA A 89 7.83 17.96 -6.56
N ALA A 90 8.42 16.78 -6.46
CA ALA A 90 8.67 15.88 -7.59
C ALA A 90 7.50 14.92 -7.88
N ASN A 91 6.52 14.79 -6.98
CA ASN A 91 5.44 13.81 -7.08
C ASN A 91 4.07 14.46 -6.82
N PRO A 92 3.65 15.43 -7.65
CA PRO A 92 2.29 15.98 -7.54
C PRO A 92 1.28 14.86 -7.79
N ALA A 93 0.25 14.77 -6.95
CA ALA A 93 -0.85 13.82 -7.08
C ALA A 93 -2.16 14.55 -7.31
N VAL A 94 -3.13 13.86 -7.92
CA VAL A 94 -4.44 14.45 -8.23
C VAL A 94 -5.28 14.59 -6.96
N THR A 95 -5.09 13.70 -5.97
CA THR A 95 -5.80 13.72 -4.69
C THR A 95 -4.86 13.52 -3.49
N GLN A 96 -5.36 13.89 -2.29
CA GLN A 96 -4.65 13.66 -1.03
C GLN A 96 -4.40 12.16 -0.78
N GLU A 97 -5.37 11.28 -1.04
CA GLU A 97 -5.22 9.83 -0.87
C GLU A 97 -4.18 9.24 -1.80
N GLU A 98 -4.12 9.71 -3.05
CA GLU A 98 -3.11 9.26 -3.99
C GLU A 98 -1.71 9.71 -3.54
N LEU A 99 -1.59 10.95 -3.03
CA LEU A 99 -0.35 11.46 -2.46
C LEU A 99 0.10 10.63 -1.25
N VAL A 100 -0.81 10.33 -0.31
CA VAL A 100 -0.52 9.49 0.85
C VAL A 100 -0.19 8.06 0.42
N SER A 101 -0.89 7.49 -0.55
CA SER A 101 -0.56 6.17 -1.09
C SER A 101 0.85 6.11 -1.70
N ASN A 102 1.19 7.10 -2.51
CA ASN A 102 2.51 7.24 -3.12
C ASN A 102 3.59 7.37 -2.04
N TRP A 103 3.34 8.18 -1.02
CA TRP A 103 4.23 8.33 0.12
C TRP A 103 4.37 7.01 0.90
N LEU A 104 3.28 6.31 1.19
CA LEU A 104 3.28 5.04 1.93
C LEU A 104 4.13 3.99 1.21
N ARG A 105 3.99 3.87 -0.12
CA ARG A 105 4.83 2.95 -0.92
C ARG A 105 6.32 3.29 -0.78
N ARG A 106 6.67 4.58 -0.91
CA ARG A 106 8.04 5.06 -0.75
C ARG A 106 8.57 4.80 0.67
N TYR A 107 7.76 5.17 1.67
CA TYR A 107 8.06 4.98 3.08
C TYR A 107 8.30 3.51 3.40
N GLN A 108 7.45 2.60 2.92
CA GLN A 108 7.60 1.16 3.14
C GLN A 108 8.87 0.61 2.49
N GLN A 109 9.21 1.04 1.28
CA GLN A 109 10.46 0.63 0.62
C GLN A 109 11.68 1.05 1.43
N ILE A 110 11.75 2.31 1.86
CA ILE A 110 12.87 2.84 2.65
C ILE A 110 12.89 2.20 4.04
N ARG A 111 11.72 2.03 4.68
CA ARG A 111 11.59 1.40 5.99
C ARG A 111 12.03 -0.06 5.96
N LEU A 112 11.66 -0.82 4.94
CA LEU A 112 12.09 -2.21 4.81
C LEU A 112 13.60 -2.28 4.63
N ALA A 113 14.17 -1.45 3.76
CA ALA A 113 15.61 -1.37 3.59
C ALA A 113 16.34 -0.91 4.87
N SER A 114 15.71 -0.06 5.69
CA SER A 114 16.34 0.45 6.91
C SER A 114 16.48 -0.59 8.04
N PHE A 115 15.89 -1.78 7.92
CA PHE A 115 16.04 -2.86 8.92
C PHE A 115 17.50 -3.19 9.24
N ASP A 116 18.40 -3.01 8.27
CA ASP A 116 19.84 -3.24 8.44
C ASP A 116 20.48 -2.38 9.53
N PHE A 117 19.91 -1.20 9.79
CA PHE A 117 20.41 -0.27 10.80
C PHE A 117 19.80 -0.47 12.19
N LEU A 118 18.77 -1.31 12.32
CA LEU A 118 18.16 -1.62 13.60
C LEU A 118 19.07 -2.54 14.43
N ASP A 119 19.11 -2.30 15.74
CA ASP A 119 19.85 -3.13 16.67
C ASP A 119 19.15 -4.49 16.93
N LYS A 120 19.84 -5.40 17.62
CA LYS A 120 19.31 -6.75 17.87
C LYS A 120 18.11 -6.76 18.81
N GLN A 121 18.03 -5.81 19.73
CA GLN A 121 16.97 -5.73 20.74
C GLN A 121 15.69 -5.18 20.10
N ASP A 122 15.80 -4.11 19.32
CA ASP A 122 14.69 -3.50 18.59
C ASP A 122 14.11 -4.48 17.57
N VAL A 123 14.96 -5.21 16.83
CA VAL A 123 14.52 -6.28 15.92
C VAL A 123 13.79 -7.40 16.67
N ALA A 124 14.26 -7.78 17.86
CA ALA A 124 13.61 -8.81 18.66
C ALA A 124 12.22 -8.35 19.17
N ILE A 125 12.07 -7.08 19.55
CA ILE A 125 10.77 -6.53 19.95
C ILE A 125 9.84 -6.43 18.73
N LEU A 126 10.32 -5.87 17.61
CA LEU A 126 9.55 -5.77 16.36
C LEU A 126 9.11 -7.15 15.84
N PHE A 127 9.93 -8.18 15.98
CA PHE A 127 9.54 -9.55 15.64
C PHE A 127 8.33 -10.03 16.44
N ARG A 128 8.20 -9.60 17.70
CA ARG A 128 7.14 -10.03 18.61
C ARG A 128 5.81 -9.33 18.37
N LEU A 129 5.75 -8.23 17.63
CA LEU A 129 4.52 -7.45 17.47
C LEU A 129 3.52 -8.03 16.44
N PRO A 130 3.94 -8.57 15.28
CA PRO A 130 3.03 -9.14 14.29
C PRO A 130 2.40 -10.48 14.72
N ARG A 131 1.24 -10.80 14.12
CA ARG A 131 0.57 -12.12 14.22
C ARG A 131 0.42 -12.62 15.66
N LEU A 132 0.73 -13.90 15.91
CA LEU A 132 0.70 -14.55 17.23
C LEU A 132 2.09 -14.58 17.89
N ASN A 133 3.09 -13.88 17.34
CA ASN A 133 4.43 -13.81 17.94
C ASN A 133 4.46 -13.20 19.37
N PRO A 134 3.45 -12.41 19.83
CA PRO A 134 3.35 -12.05 21.25
C PRO A 134 3.27 -13.25 22.20
N LEU A 135 2.89 -14.44 21.71
CA LEU A 135 2.81 -15.67 22.52
C LEU A 135 4.17 -16.20 22.99
N TYR A 136 5.29 -15.70 22.47
CA TYR A 136 6.65 -16.07 22.92
C TYR A 136 6.85 -15.92 24.44
N GLY A 137 6.12 -15.02 25.10
CA GLY A 137 6.18 -14.86 26.56
C GLY A 137 5.34 -15.87 27.36
N THR A 138 4.70 -16.85 26.72
CA THR A 138 3.72 -17.74 27.35
C THR A 138 4.14 -19.20 27.31
N ALA A 139 3.63 -20.04 28.22
CA ALA A 139 3.91 -21.47 28.21
C ALA A 139 3.29 -22.17 26.99
N ARG A 140 4.01 -23.12 26.38
CA ARG A 140 3.53 -23.92 25.23
C ARG A 140 2.21 -24.64 25.50
N SER A 141 2.06 -25.22 26.70
CA SER A 141 0.82 -25.90 27.14
C SER A 141 -0.42 -24.99 27.12
N ALA A 142 -0.21 -23.67 27.12
CA ALA A 142 -1.30 -22.73 27.02
C ALA A 142 -1.89 -22.66 25.59
N CYS A 143 -1.14 -23.03 24.55
CA CYS A 143 -1.71 -23.26 23.22
C CYS A 143 -2.61 -24.49 23.17
N GLU A 144 -2.44 -25.45 24.07
CA GLU A 144 -3.20 -26.70 24.08
C GLU A 144 -4.50 -26.61 24.87
N THR A 145 -4.54 -25.70 25.84
CA THR A 145 -5.61 -25.61 26.85
C THR A 145 -6.52 -24.40 26.66
N ARG A 146 -6.05 -23.33 26.02
CA ARG A 146 -6.86 -22.13 25.77
C ARG A 146 -7.79 -22.30 24.60
N SER A 147 -8.97 -21.71 24.70
CA SER A 147 -9.83 -21.45 23.55
C SER A 147 -9.16 -20.48 22.57
N GLN A 148 -9.67 -20.44 21.33
CA GLN A 148 -9.23 -19.48 20.32
C GLN A 148 -9.43 -18.02 20.80
N LYS A 149 -10.56 -17.73 21.46
CA LYS A 149 -10.86 -16.39 21.98
C LYS A 149 -9.84 -15.95 23.03
N GLU A 150 -9.57 -16.79 24.02
CA GLU A 150 -8.57 -16.50 25.06
C GLU A 150 -7.17 -16.33 24.48
N THR A 151 -6.82 -17.13 23.46
CA THR A 151 -5.54 -16.98 22.76
C THR A 151 -5.40 -15.60 22.12
N TYR A 152 -6.43 -15.11 21.42
CA TYR A 152 -6.41 -13.76 20.86
C TYR A 152 -6.38 -12.67 21.94
N GLU A 153 -7.14 -12.82 23.02
CA GLU A 153 -7.11 -11.86 24.14
C GLU A 153 -5.72 -11.73 24.76
N VAL A 154 -5.00 -12.84 24.95
CA VAL A 154 -3.61 -12.82 25.42
C VAL A 154 -2.70 -12.14 24.40
N VAL A 155 -2.82 -12.48 23.11
CA VAL A 155 -2.04 -11.85 22.04
C VAL A 155 -2.22 -10.34 22.00
N HIS A 156 -3.47 -9.86 22.08
CA HIS A 156 -3.76 -8.44 22.10
C HIS A 156 -3.16 -7.77 23.34
N ARG A 157 -3.41 -8.33 24.53
CA ARG A 157 -2.88 -7.79 25.79
C ARG A 157 -1.36 -7.71 25.81
N THR A 158 -0.68 -8.77 25.39
CA THR A 158 0.79 -8.80 25.36
C THR A 158 1.35 -7.84 24.30
N ARG A 159 0.70 -7.72 23.15
CA ARG A 159 1.09 -6.71 22.14
C ARG A 159 0.94 -5.30 22.68
N HIS A 160 -0.19 -4.99 23.34
CA HIS A 160 -0.44 -3.69 23.95
C HIS A 160 0.62 -3.37 25.01
N ALA A 161 0.91 -4.31 25.91
CA ALA A 161 1.97 -4.14 26.90
C ALA A 161 3.35 -3.88 26.27
N LEU A 162 3.71 -4.60 25.19
CA LEU A 162 4.96 -4.36 24.47
C LEU A 162 5.01 -2.97 23.81
N LEU A 163 3.88 -2.50 23.28
CA LEU A 163 3.80 -1.16 22.71
C LEU A 163 3.85 -0.09 23.80
N ASP A 164 3.16 -0.26 24.92
CA ASP A 164 3.20 0.68 26.03
C ASP A 164 4.63 0.84 26.58
N GLU A 165 5.36 -0.28 26.68
CA GLU A 165 6.73 -0.28 27.19
C GLU A 165 7.75 0.27 26.18
N HIS A 166 7.57 0.01 24.89
CA HIS A 166 8.63 0.21 23.89
C HIS A 166 8.29 1.16 22.73
N LYS A 167 7.07 1.68 22.60
CA LYS A 167 6.66 2.47 21.41
C LYS A 167 7.59 3.64 21.11
N ASP A 168 8.00 4.41 22.12
CA ASP A 168 8.78 5.63 21.91
C ASP A 168 10.21 5.29 21.49
N ARG A 169 10.83 4.33 22.19
CA ARG A 169 12.15 3.80 21.81
C ARG A 169 12.14 3.21 20.40
N LEU A 170 11.13 2.41 20.06
CA LEU A 170 11.03 1.81 18.73
C LEU A 170 10.79 2.87 17.66
N ALA A 171 9.98 3.90 17.93
CA ALA A 171 9.78 5.01 17.02
C ALA A 171 11.09 5.77 16.77
N ASP A 172 11.89 6.02 17.81
CA ASP A 172 13.21 6.63 17.70
C ASP A 172 14.16 5.77 16.85
N ALA A 173 14.24 4.47 17.13
CA ALA A 173 15.08 3.53 16.40
C ALA A 173 14.68 3.43 14.92
N ILE A 174 13.38 3.35 14.64
CA ILE A 174 12.85 3.32 13.26
C ILE A 174 13.18 4.62 12.53
N ALA A 175 12.96 5.78 13.14
CA ALA A 175 13.26 7.08 12.53
C ALA A 175 14.76 7.23 12.24
N ALA A 176 15.62 6.87 13.20
CA ALA A 176 17.07 6.92 13.02
C ALA A 176 17.54 5.97 11.91
N ALA A 177 17.03 4.74 11.87
CA ALA A 177 17.33 3.77 10.82
C ALA A 177 16.87 4.28 9.44
N TYR A 178 15.66 4.84 9.35
CA TYR A 178 15.11 5.41 8.13
C TYR A 178 15.99 6.54 7.58
N LEU A 179 16.45 7.45 8.43
CA LEU A 179 17.35 8.53 8.03
C LEU A 179 18.70 8.03 7.53
N ARG A 180 19.25 6.98 8.17
CA ARG A 180 20.49 6.34 7.71
C ARG A 180 20.32 5.75 6.31
N GLU A 181 19.19 5.11 6.04
CA GLU A 181 18.88 4.60 4.71
C GLU A 181 18.69 5.73 3.69
N LEU A 182 18.02 6.83 4.05
CA LEU A 182 17.93 8.02 3.18
C LEU A 182 19.31 8.58 2.83
N ALA A 183 20.19 8.72 3.82
CA ALA A 183 21.55 9.21 3.61
C ALA A 183 22.33 8.29 2.66
N ARG A 184 22.21 6.96 2.83
CA ARG A 184 22.82 5.97 1.96
C ARG A 184 22.29 6.03 0.53
N ILE A 185 20.98 6.22 0.34
CA ILE A 185 20.37 6.36 -0.99
C ILE A 185 20.91 7.62 -1.71
N ARG A 186 21.11 8.72 -0.98
CA ARG A 186 21.65 9.97 -1.53
C ARG A 186 23.15 9.91 -1.82
N HIS A 187 23.89 9.16 -1.01
CA HIS A 187 25.35 9.03 -1.10
C HIS A 187 25.75 7.56 -1.11
N PRO A 188 25.47 6.83 -2.20
CA PRO A 188 25.80 5.41 -2.28
C PRO A 188 27.31 5.23 -2.33
N ALA A 189 27.88 4.49 -1.37
CA ALA A 189 29.28 4.08 -1.40
C ALA A 189 29.43 2.59 -1.77
N PRO A 190 30.48 2.22 -2.54
CA PRO A 190 30.77 0.82 -2.83
C PRO A 190 30.99 0.03 -1.53
N GLY A 191 30.23 -1.06 -1.35
CA GLY A 191 30.34 -1.93 -0.19
C GLY A 191 29.41 -1.61 0.98
N ASP A 192 28.55 -0.59 0.87
CA ASP A 192 27.58 -0.23 1.93
C ASP A 192 26.63 -1.38 2.33
N ARG A 193 26.36 -2.30 1.39
CA ARG A 193 25.66 -3.56 1.67
C ARG A 193 26.43 -4.73 1.06
N PRO A 194 26.48 -5.88 1.76
CA PRO A 194 26.91 -7.11 1.10
C PRO A 194 26.00 -7.39 -0.10
N PRO A 195 26.51 -8.03 -1.16
CA PRO A 195 25.65 -8.48 -2.26
C PRO A 195 24.51 -9.33 -1.71
N GLY A 196 23.26 -9.07 -2.13
CA GLY A 196 22.09 -9.75 -1.55
C GLY A 196 22.15 -11.28 -1.64
N GLN A 197 22.88 -11.83 -2.61
CA GLN A 197 23.16 -13.28 -2.69
C GLN A 197 23.98 -13.79 -1.51
N VAL A 198 25.02 -13.06 -1.07
CA VAL A 198 25.86 -13.42 0.08
C VAL A 198 25.04 -13.41 1.36
N GLU A 199 24.22 -12.38 1.54
CA GLU A 199 23.33 -12.28 2.69
C GLU A 199 22.31 -13.43 2.72
N THR A 200 21.67 -13.70 1.58
CA THR A 200 20.74 -14.83 1.43
C THR A 200 21.40 -16.16 1.78
N MET A 201 22.62 -16.41 1.31
CA MET A 201 23.37 -17.62 1.63
C MET A 201 23.64 -17.76 3.13
N ARG A 202 24.03 -16.66 3.80
CA ARG A 202 24.28 -16.65 5.25
C ARG A 202 23.00 -16.89 6.06
N VAL A 203 21.90 -16.27 5.67
CA VAL A 203 20.58 -16.48 6.28
C VAL A 203 20.13 -17.93 6.13
N MET A 204 20.28 -18.51 4.93
CA MET A 204 19.92 -19.92 4.69
C MET A 204 20.83 -20.89 5.47
N ALA A 205 22.13 -20.58 5.60
CA ALA A 205 23.03 -21.36 6.43
C ALA A 205 22.64 -21.30 7.92
N ALA A 206 22.35 -20.11 8.43
CA ALA A 206 21.87 -19.90 9.79
C ALA A 206 20.55 -20.66 10.04
N PHE A 207 19.60 -20.58 9.10
CA PHE A 207 18.34 -21.31 9.17
C PHE A 207 18.55 -22.83 9.21
N LYS A 208 19.39 -23.39 8.32
CA LYS A 208 19.71 -24.83 8.32
C LYS A 208 20.37 -25.27 9.62
N ASN A 209 21.27 -24.47 10.17
CA ASN A 209 21.92 -24.78 11.45
C ASN A 209 20.94 -24.72 12.61
N LEU A 210 20.01 -23.75 12.60
CA LEU A 210 18.94 -23.66 13.60
C LEU A 210 18.03 -24.90 13.55
N VAL A 211 17.55 -25.27 12.36
CA VAL A 211 16.69 -26.46 12.18
C VAL A 211 17.38 -27.73 12.70
N LYS A 212 18.69 -27.90 12.47
CA LYS A 212 19.47 -29.04 12.99
C LYS A 212 19.61 -29.05 14.51
N ALA A 213 19.54 -27.89 15.15
CA ALA A 213 19.70 -27.76 16.59
C ALA A 213 18.38 -27.94 17.37
N LEU A 214 17.24 -27.96 16.69
CA LEU A 214 15.92 -28.11 17.29
C LEU A 214 15.52 -29.59 17.44
N PRO A 215 14.62 -29.91 18.39
CA PRO A 215 13.90 -31.19 18.39
C PRO A 215 13.20 -31.45 17.05
N ALA A 216 13.09 -32.72 16.64
CA ALA A 216 12.59 -33.09 15.31
C ALA A 216 11.22 -32.48 14.96
N ASP A 217 10.29 -32.45 15.92
CA ASP A 217 8.95 -31.89 15.72
C ASP A 217 8.99 -30.37 15.50
N ASP A 218 9.79 -29.65 16.29
CA ASP A 218 9.94 -28.19 16.17
C ASP A 218 10.74 -27.82 14.91
N ALA A 219 11.72 -28.63 14.53
CA ALA A 219 12.46 -28.51 13.27
C ALA A 219 11.54 -28.65 12.05
N ALA A 220 10.60 -29.60 12.09
CA ALA A 220 9.59 -29.79 11.05
C ALA A 220 8.61 -28.60 11.00
N ILE A 221 8.14 -28.12 12.15
CA ILE A 221 7.29 -26.91 12.24
C ILE A 221 8.01 -25.71 11.61
N LEU A 222 9.25 -25.44 12.01
CA LEU A 222 10.00 -24.29 11.53
C LEU A 222 10.23 -24.38 10.01
N SER A 223 10.62 -25.55 9.51
CA SER A 223 10.82 -25.78 8.08
C SER A 223 9.54 -25.56 7.27
N ASN A 224 8.39 -26.02 7.77
CA ASN A 224 7.09 -25.84 7.13
C ASN A 224 6.56 -24.41 7.21
N GLU A 225 6.87 -23.66 8.28
CA GLU A 225 6.41 -22.27 8.46
C GLU A 225 7.06 -21.31 7.46
N PHE A 226 8.29 -21.61 7.04
CA PHE A 226 9.09 -20.81 6.11
C PHE A 226 9.29 -21.47 4.74
N ALA A 227 8.60 -22.58 4.45
CA ALA A 227 8.57 -23.19 3.13
C ALA A 227 7.81 -22.29 2.12
N HIS A 228 8.18 -22.39 0.84
CA HIS A 228 7.63 -21.54 -0.23
C HIS A 228 6.21 -21.92 -0.67
N ASP A 229 5.69 -23.06 -0.24
CA ASP A 229 4.35 -23.53 -0.60
C ASP A 229 3.29 -23.03 0.38
N LYS A 230 2.11 -22.70 -0.17
CA LYS A 230 0.95 -22.19 0.57
C LYS A 230 0.78 -22.93 1.90
N ARG A 231 0.79 -22.18 3.00
CA ARG A 231 0.53 -22.69 4.35
C ARG A 231 -0.70 -23.60 4.29
N MET A 232 -0.54 -24.87 4.67
CA MET A 232 -1.68 -25.77 4.78
C MET A 232 -2.72 -25.16 5.73
N PRO A 233 -4.03 -25.30 5.46
CA PRO A 233 -5.07 -24.94 6.43
C PRO A 233 -4.79 -25.65 7.75
N ARG A 234 -4.76 -24.89 8.85
CA ARG A 234 -4.48 -25.40 10.20
C ARG A 234 -5.66 -25.12 11.10
N THR A 235 -5.87 -25.98 12.10
CA THR A 235 -6.76 -25.62 13.20
C THR A 235 -6.15 -24.45 13.98
N PRO A 236 -6.96 -23.60 14.65
CA PRO A 236 -6.42 -22.49 15.45
C PRO A 236 -5.39 -22.95 16.51
N GLN A 237 -5.58 -24.14 17.06
CA GLN A 237 -4.66 -24.75 18.03
C GLN A 237 -3.30 -25.12 17.41
N GLN A 238 -3.33 -25.73 16.22
CA GLN A 238 -2.11 -26.02 15.45
C GLN A 238 -1.38 -24.73 15.06
N GLU A 239 -2.13 -23.68 14.70
CA GLU A 239 -1.54 -22.37 14.41
C GLU A 239 -0.84 -21.77 15.63
N CYS A 240 -1.48 -21.80 16.81
CA CYS A 240 -0.88 -21.36 18.07
C CYS A 240 0.44 -22.09 18.36
N ASN A 241 0.41 -23.43 18.36
CA ASN A 241 1.59 -24.25 18.67
C ASN A 241 2.73 -23.98 17.66
N ASN A 242 2.39 -23.89 16.37
CA ASN A 242 3.40 -23.68 15.33
C ASN A 242 4.05 -22.30 15.44
N VAL A 243 3.26 -21.25 15.66
CA VAL A 243 3.81 -19.88 15.82
C VAL A 243 4.60 -19.78 17.12
N TRP A 244 4.16 -20.43 18.19
CA TRP A 244 4.91 -20.49 19.45
C TRP A 244 6.30 -21.10 19.23
N ALA A 245 6.36 -22.30 18.62
CA ALA A 245 7.61 -23.00 18.37
C ALA A 245 8.52 -22.22 17.42
N ALA A 246 7.98 -21.66 16.34
CA ALA A 246 8.74 -20.84 15.41
C ALA A 246 9.26 -19.54 16.06
N SER A 247 8.48 -18.89 16.90
CA SER A 247 8.88 -17.66 17.60
C SER A 247 10.02 -17.93 18.58
N HIS A 248 9.93 -19.01 19.37
CA HIS A 248 11.01 -19.44 20.26
C HIS A 248 12.26 -19.83 19.50
N ALA A 249 12.13 -20.66 18.46
CA ALA A 249 13.27 -21.06 17.64
C ALA A 249 14.03 -19.85 17.06
N ILE A 250 13.31 -18.83 16.58
CA ILE A 250 13.93 -17.64 15.97
C ILE A 250 14.51 -16.69 17.03
N LEU A 251 13.78 -16.40 18.11
CA LEU A 251 14.23 -15.46 19.15
C LEU A 251 15.37 -16.02 20.01
N ASP A 252 15.31 -17.32 20.33
CA ASP A 252 16.27 -18.02 21.20
C ASP A 252 17.46 -18.60 20.43
N ALA A 253 17.51 -18.41 19.10
CA ALA A 253 18.59 -18.93 18.26
C ALA A 253 19.98 -18.45 18.71
N THR A 254 20.85 -19.41 19.02
CA THR A 254 22.26 -19.18 19.40
C THR A 254 23.25 -19.58 18.30
N VAL A 255 22.77 -19.94 17.11
CA VAL A 255 23.60 -20.32 15.96
C VAL A 255 24.39 -19.15 15.38
N ALA A 256 25.45 -19.45 14.62
CA ALA A 256 26.15 -18.45 13.82
C ALA A 256 25.16 -17.70 12.91
N ASP A 257 25.30 -16.38 12.81
CA ASP A 257 24.39 -15.50 12.07
C ASP A 257 22.92 -15.49 12.55
N ALA A 258 22.61 -15.96 13.77
CA ALA A 258 21.26 -15.89 14.34
C ALA A 258 20.65 -14.47 14.35
N SER A 259 21.48 -13.44 14.54
CA SER A 259 21.04 -12.05 14.46
C SER A 259 20.60 -11.65 13.04
N LEU A 260 21.30 -12.14 12.02
CA LEU A 260 20.99 -11.88 10.62
C LEU A 260 19.72 -12.63 10.23
N LEU A 261 19.59 -13.89 10.66
CA LEU A 261 18.38 -14.69 10.51
C LEU A 261 17.16 -13.98 11.10
N ARG A 262 17.23 -13.55 12.36
CA ARG A 262 16.14 -12.80 13.02
C ARG A 262 15.75 -11.56 12.22
N LYS A 263 16.73 -10.75 11.82
CA LYS A 263 16.48 -9.55 11.03
C LYS A 263 15.78 -9.87 9.70
N SER A 264 16.25 -10.89 8.98
CA SER A 264 15.64 -11.34 7.72
C SER A 264 14.21 -11.85 7.90
N VAL A 265 13.94 -12.64 8.94
CA VAL A 265 12.59 -13.15 9.22
C VAL A 265 11.66 -12.01 9.61
N THR A 266 12.09 -11.08 10.46
CA THR A 266 11.30 -9.89 10.83
C THR A 266 11.03 -9.03 9.59
N HIS A 267 12.06 -8.75 8.79
CA HIS A 267 11.93 -8.04 7.52
C HIS A 267 10.90 -8.72 6.61
N SER A 268 10.94 -10.05 6.46
CA SER A 268 9.97 -10.81 5.66
C SER A 268 8.54 -10.70 6.20
N ALA A 269 8.36 -10.67 7.53
CA ALA A 269 7.04 -10.51 8.15
C ALA A 269 6.43 -9.13 7.83
N TYR A 270 7.22 -8.05 7.96
CA TYR A 270 6.78 -6.70 7.61
C TYR A 270 6.63 -6.49 6.09
N SER A 271 7.50 -7.09 5.28
CA SER A 271 7.37 -7.06 3.82
C SER A 271 6.06 -7.72 3.38
N SER A 272 5.69 -8.86 3.97
CA SER A 272 4.41 -9.52 3.71
C SER A 272 3.22 -8.67 4.16
N ALA A 273 3.34 -7.97 5.29
CA ALA A 273 2.32 -7.04 5.76
C ALA A 273 2.11 -5.90 4.74
N PHE A 274 3.18 -5.26 4.28
CA PHE A 274 3.09 -4.17 3.30
C PHE A 274 2.72 -4.64 1.88
N ALA A 275 3.07 -5.87 1.51
CA ALA A 275 2.73 -6.44 0.20
C ALA A 275 1.21 -6.67 0.01
N GLN A 276 0.43 -6.76 1.10
CA GLN A 276 -1.04 -6.82 1.04
C GLN A 276 -1.69 -5.51 0.51
N GLN A 277 -0.90 -4.57 -0.01
CA GLN A 277 -1.32 -3.24 -0.44
C GLN A 277 -0.99 -2.94 -1.91
N ALA A 278 -0.71 -3.97 -2.74
CA ALA A 278 -0.53 -3.76 -4.17
C ALA A 278 -1.84 -3.24 -4.80
N PRO A 279 -1.77 -2.20 -5.66
CA PRO A 279 -2.97 -1.68 -6.31
C PRO A 279 -3.64 -2.77 -7.14
N LEU A 280 -4.97 -2.87 -7.09
CA LEU A 280 -5.74 -3.76 -7.94
C LEU A 280 -5.50 -3.33 -9.40
N ARG A 281 -4.80 -4.16 -10.17
CA ARG A 281 -4.44 -3.90 -11.57
C ARG A 281 -5.29 -4.74 -12.50
N VAL A 282 -5.66 -4.15 -13.63
CA VAL A 282 -6.17 -4.91 -14.77
C VAL A 282 -4.97 -5.52 -15.49
N PRO A 283 -5.03 -6.79 -15.92
CA PRO A 283 -4.06 -7.32 -16.86
C PRO A 283 -3.90 -6.37 -18.06
N ALA A 284 -2.68 -6.24 -18.57
CA ALA A 284 -2.43 -5.38 -19.73
C ALA A 284 -3.36 -5.79 -20.87
N LEU A 285 -4.09 -4.81 -21.43
CA LEU A 285 -5.00 -5.05 -22.53
C LEU A 285 -4.19 -5.41 -23.77
N THR A 286 -4.18 -6.70 -24.10
CA THR A 286 -3.55 -7.20 -25.32
C THR A 286 -4.50 -7.01 -26.48
N ARG A 287 -4.25 -5.98 -27.29
CA ARG A 287 -4.84 -5.83 -28.62
C ARG A 287 -3.75 -5.94 -29.68
N GLN A 288 -4.11 -6.45 -30.86
CA GLN A 288 -3.15 -6.62 -31.97
C GLN A 288 -2.58 -5.28 -32.48
N ASP A 289 -3.35 -4.20 -32.34
CA ASP A 289 -3.05 -2.85 -32.81
C ASP A 289 -2.47 -1.92 -31.74
N PHE A 290 -2.24 -2.41 -30.51
CA PHE A 290 -1.79 -1.61 -29.39
C PHE A 290 -0.61 -2.25 -28.66
N THR A 291 0.47 -1.48 -28.51
CA THR A 291 1.61 -1.85 -27.66
C THR A 291 1.53 -1.03 -26.37
N PRO A 292 1.30 -1.69 -25.20
CA PRO A 292 1.27 -0.99 -23.92
C PRO A 292 2.60 -0.31 -23.58
N GLY A 293 2.53 0.82 -22.89
CA GLY A 293 3.68 1.51 -22.33
C GLY A 293 4.09 0.95 -20.96
N LYS A 294 4.71 1.80 -20.13
CA LYS A 294 5.04 1.52 -18.73
C LYS A 294 3.86 1.75 -17.78
N ALA A 295 2.92 2.62 -18.16
CA ALA A 295 1.72 2.88 -17.40
C ALA A 295 0.84 1.62 -17.32
N SER A 296 0.05 1.49 -16.26
CA SER A 296 -0.87 0.37 -16.04
C SER A 296 -2.23 0.89 -15.63
N ILE A 297 -3.30 0.18 -15.99
CA ILE A 297 -4.64 0.46 -15.48
C ILE A 297 -4.76 -0.16 -14.09
N TYR A 298 -5.09 0.68 -13.10
CA TYR A 298 -5.33 0.27 -11.72
C TYR A 298 -6.57 0.96 -11.14
N LEU A 299 -7.21 0.35 -10.15
CA LEU A 299 -8.26 1.01 -9.38
C LEU A 299 -7.59 2.03 -8.45
N PRO A 300 -7.89 3.34 -8.51
CA PRO A 300 -7.39 4.33 -7.56
C PRO A 300 -7.60 3.87 -6.11
N LEU A 301 -6.65 4.18 -5.23
CA LEU A 301 -6.68 3.66 -3.86
C LEU A 301 -7.95 4.08 -3.10
N LEU A 302 -8.42 5.32 -3.29
CA LEU A 302 -9.65 5.78 -2.66
C LEU A 302 -10.84 4.88 -3.06
N LEU A 303 -10.94 4.51 -4.34
CA LEU A 303 -11.98 3.60 -4.83
C LEU A 303 -11.82 2.19 -4.24
N GLN A 304 -10.59 1.66 -4.14
CA GLN A 304 -10.33 0.38 -3.47
C GLN A 304 -10.76 0.41 -1.99
N LYS A 305 -10.36 1.44 -1.24
CA LYS A 305 -10.69 1.59 0.18
C LYS A 305 -12.20 1.70 0.42
N ARG A 306 -12.92 2.35 -0.49
CA ARG A 306 -14.39 2.46 -0.44
C ARG A 306 -15.11 1.28 -1.11
N LYS A 307 -14.37 0.23 -1.47
CA LYS A 307 -14.87 -1.01 -2.07
C LYS A 307 -15.73 -0.76 -3.30
N VAL A 308 -15.30 0.19 -4.13
CA VAL A 308 -15.98 0.50 -5.38
C VAL A 308 -15.81 -0.66 -6.33
N SER A 309 -16.93 -1.18 -6.80
CA SER A 309 -17.00 -2.24 -7.80
C SER A 309 -17.92 -1.83 -8.94
N GLY A 310 -17.86 -2.55 -10.06
CA GLY A 310 -18.70 -2.29 -11.23
C GLY A 310 -17.92 -2.28 -12.54
N VAL A 311 -18.55 -1.76 -13.58
CA VAL A 311 -18.00 -1.80 -14.95
C VAL A 311 -17.82 -0.38 -15.47
N VAL A 312 -16.72 -0.15 -16.18
CA VAL A 312 -16.51 1.07 -16.95
C VAL A 312 -16.35 0.73 -18.43
N ASN A 313 -17.15 1.37 -19.29
CA ASN A 313 -16.96 1.32 -20.73
C ASN A 313 -16.14 2.54 -21.16
N VAL A 314 -14.86 2.29 -21.46
CA VAL A 314 -13.91 3.31 -21.89
C VAL A 314 -13.91 3.39 -23.40
N ASN A 315 -14.02 4.59 -23.95
CA ASN A 315 -13.91 4.88 -25.37
C ASN A 315 -12.61 5.64 -25.64
N VAL A 316 -11.83 5.14 -26.59
CA VAL A 316 -10.53 5.71 -26.96
C VAL A 316 -10.59 6.13 -28.42
N SER A 317 -10.24 7.38 -28.68
CA SER A 317 -10.11 7.94 -30.02
C SER A 317 -8.62 8.09 -30.36
N VAL A 318 -8.24 7.62 -31.54
CA VAL A 318 -6.86 7.61 -32.06
C VAL A 318 -6.84 8.36 -33.39
N ASP A 319 -5.88 9.27 -33.55
CA ASP A 319 -5.69 10.06 -34.78
C ASP A 319 -5.01 9.25 -35.91
N GLU A 320 -4.82 9.86 -37.08
CA GLU A 320 -4.17 9.19 -38.22
C GLU A 320 -2.70 8.81 -37.93
N ALA A 321 -2.06 9.45 -36.95
CA ALA A 321 -0.68 9.17 -36.56
C ALA A 321 -0.55 8.00 -35.56
N GLY A 322 -1.66 7.40 -35.14
CA GLY A 322 -1.66 6.38 -34.09
C GLY A 322 -1.50 6.95 -32.68
N LYS A 323 -1.75 8.26 -32.48
CA LYS A 323 -1.73 8.90 -31.16
C LYS A 323 -3.14 9.02 -30.62
N VAL A 324 -3.27 8.90 -29.30
CA VAL A 324 -4.55 9.05 -28.61
C VAL A 324 -4.95 10.52 -28.61
N SER A 325 -6.09 10.83 -29.23
CA SER A 325 -6.66 12.17 -29.27
C SER A 325 -7.59 12.42 -28.09
N ALA A 326 -8.39 11.42 -27.70
CA ALA A 326 -9.29 11.52 -26.55
C ALA A 326 -9.50 10.16 -25.87
N VAL A 327 -9.69 10.19 -24.55
CA VAL A 327 -10.18 9.06 -23.76
C VAL A 327 -11.41 9.53 -22.99
N THR A 328 -12.55 8.88 -23.24
CA THR A 328 -13.84 9.22 -22.61
C THR A 328 -14.51 7.96 -22.09
N THR A 329 -15.63 8.13 -21.40
CA THR A 329 -16.46 7.02 -20.93
C THR A 329 -17.86 7.16 -21.48
N ASN A 330 -18.37 6.11 -22.11
CA ASN A 330 -19.73 6.12 -22.64
C ASN A 330 -20.75 5.87 -21.53
N TRP A 331 -20.43 4.93 -20.62
CA TRP A 331 -21.23 4.60 -19.46
C TRP A 331 -20.36 3.93 -18.39
N ASN A 332 -20.84 3.93 -17.14
CA ASN A 332 -20.26 3.15 -16.05
C ASN A 332 -21.35 2.72 -15.05
N SER A 333 -21.07 1.68 -14.27
CA SER A 333 -21.92 1.18 -13.18
C SER A 333 -21.20 1.16 -11.84
N LEU A 334 -20.23 2.06 -11.64
CA LEU A 334 -19.41 2.10 -10.43
C LEU A 334 -20.27 2.36 -9.19
N ALA A 335 -20.15 1.48 -8.19
CA ALA A 335 -20.87 1.54 -6.93
C ALA A 335 -19.90 1.40 -5.74
N PRO A 336 -19.83 2.40 -4.83
CA PRO A 336 -20.56 3.67 -4.86
C PRO A 336 -20.12 4.59 -6.02
N SER A 337 -21.06 5.43 -6.50
CA SER A 337 -20.81 6.39 -7.58
C SER A 337 -20.08 7.65 -7.14
N PHE A 338 -20.12 7.94 -5.83
CA PHE A 338 -19.35 8.98 -5.17
C PHE A 338 -18.59 8.39 -3.99
N VAL A 339 -17.39 8.88 -3.75
CA VAL A 339 -16.53 8.45 -2.64
C VAL A 339 -16.06 9.66 -1.86
N GLU A 340 -16.05 9.51 -0.54
CA GLU A 340 -15.51 10.51 0.37
C GLU A 340 -14.08 10.13 0.77
N SER A 341 -13.16 11.05 0.53
CA SER A 341 -11.77 11.04 1.00
C SER A 341 -11.68 11.18 2.52
N ALA A 342 -10.50 10.99 3.09
CA ALA A 342 -10.29 11.09 4.55
C ALA A 342 -10.33 12.54 5.07
N ASN A 343 -10.26 13.55 4.19
CA ASN A 343 -10.38 14.96 4.55
C ASN A 343 -11.82 15.51 4.41
N GLY A 344 -12.79 14.67 3.99
CA GLY A 344 -14.19 15.03 3.79
C GLY A 344 -14.53 15.50 2.37
N GLU A 345 -13.55 15.60 1.46
CA GLU A 345 -13.82 15.90 0.05
C GLU A 345 -14.51 14.72 -0.64
N THR A 346 -15.53 15.02 -1.43
CA THR A 346 -16.30 14.03 -2.19
C THR A 346 -15.91 14.09 -3.66
N PHE A 347 -15.67 12.93 -4.26
CA PHE A 347 -15.29 12.78 -5.66
C PHE A 347 -16.27 11.84 -6.36
N ALA A 348 -16.62 12.11 -7.62
CA ALA A 348 -17.28 11.09 -8.42
C ALA A 348 -16.28 9.97 -8.75
N SER A 349 -16.69 8.71 -8.61
CA SER A 349 -15.80 7.56 -8.85
C SER A 349 -15.20 7.57 -10.26
N MET A 350 -15.96 8.05 -11.25
CA MET A 350 -15.49 8.17 -12.64
C MET A 350 -14.45 9.30 -12.82
N GLU A 351 -14.53 10.40 -12.07
CA GLU A 351 -13.54 11.48 -12.14
C GLU A 351 -12.15 11.01 -11.71
N LEU A 352 -12.09 10.07 -10.77
CA LEU A 352 -10.84 9.47 -10.31
C LEU A 352 -10.28 8.41 -11.27
N MET A 353 -11.15 7.78 -12.06
CA MET A 353 -10.78 6.69 -12.97
C MET A 353 -10.35 7.19 -14.36
N LEU A 354 -10.95 8.27 -14.86
CA LEU A 354 -10.63 8.82 -16.19
C LEU A 354 -9.13 9.12 -16.39
N PRO A 355 -8.42 9.78 -15.44
CA PRO A 355 -6.99 10.04 -15.58
C PRO A 355 -6.14 8.77 -15.68
N VAL A 356 -6.55 7.68 -15.03
CA VAL A 356 -5.84 6.39 -15.10
C VAL A 356 -5.92 5.82 -16.51
N PHE A 357 -7.10 5.86 -17.13
CA PHE A 357 -7.27 5.39 -18.52
C PHE A 357 -6.52 6.28 -19.50
N ASP A 358 -6.66 7.60 -19.36
CA ASP A 358 -6.00 8.56 -20.24
C ASP A 358 -4.47 8.38 -20.21
N ASN A 359 -3.88 8.27 -19.01
CA ASN A 359 -2.44 8.04 -18.86
C ASN A 359 -2.00 6.70 -19.47
N TYR A 360 -2.73 5.61 -19.23
CA TYR A 360 -2.40 4.29 -19.79
C TYR A 360 -2.38 4.30 -21.33
N TYR A 361 -3.42 4.86 -21.94
CA TYR A 361 -3.55 4.85 -23.39
C TYR A 361 -2.60 5.81 -24.08
N ARG A 362 -2.31 6.96 -23.47
CA ARG A 362 -1.34 7.94 -24.01
C ARG A 362 0.12 7.49 -23.89
N ASP A 363 0.45 6.70 -22.87
CA ASP A 363 1.80 6.14 -22.70
C ASP A 363 2.08 4.96 -23.65
N GLY A 364 1.02 4.28 -24.12
CA GLY A 364 1.12 3.24 -25.14
C GLY A 364 1.22 3.78 -26.57
N LYS A 365 1.29 2.85 -27.54
CA LYS A 365 1.37 3.17 -28.98
C LYS A 365 0.37 2.37 -29.79
N PHE A 366 -0.39 3.03 -30.64
CA PHE A 366 -1.25 2.38 -31.62
C PHE A 366 -0.58 2.28 -32.98
N ALA A 367 -0.76 1.15 -33.65
CA ALA A 367 -0.44 1.05 -35.07
C ALA A 367 -1.42 1.93 -35.87
N PRO A 368 -0.96 2.74 -36.84
CA PRO A 368 -1.86 3.50 -37.71
C PRO A 368 -2.84 2.58 -38.44
N LYS A 369 -4.13 2.90 -38.37
CA LYS A 369 -5.14 2.13 -39.10
C LYS A 369 -5.18 2.60 -40.55
N LEU A 370 -4.93 1.68 -41.47
CA LEU A 370 -4.98 1.95 -42.91
C LEU A 370 -6.36 1.57 -43.47
N VAL A 371 -7.00 2.51 -44.15
CA VAL A 371 -8.19 2.29 -44.98
C VAL A 371 -7.82 2.75 -46.39
N ASP A 372 -7.89 1.83 -47.36
CA ASP A 372 -7.49 2.07 -48.76
C ASP A 372 -6.06 2.65 -48.90
N GLY A 373 -5.13 2.16 -48.08
CA GLY A 373 -3.72 2.59 -48.07
C GLY A 373 -3.47 3.95 -47.41
N LYS A 374 -4.50 4.60 -46.87
CA LYS A 374 -4.39 5.88 -46.15
C LYS A 374 -4.62 5.70 -44.65
N ALA A 375 -3.79 6.34 -43.85
CA ALA A 375 -3.98 6.39 -42.41
C ALA A 375 -5.27 7.14 -42.07
N THR A 376 -6.11 6.55 -41.22
CA THR A 376 -7.42 7.08 -40.87
C THR A 376 -7.61 7.03 -39.35
N ALA A 377 -8.17 8.09 -38.77
CA ALA A 377 -8.53 8.11 -37.37
C ALA A 377 -9.58 7.04 -37.05
N PHE A 378 -9.52 6.48 -35.84
CA PHE A 378 -10.47 5.47 -35.41
C PHE A 378 -10.77 5.56 -33.92
N SER A 379 -11.90 5.00 -33.52
CA SER A 379 -12.24 4.83 -32.11
C SER A 379 -12.59 3.38 -31.81
N PHE A 380 -12.41 3.01 -30.56
CA PHE A 380 -12.89 1.72 -30.04
C PHE A 380 -13.33 1.89 -28.60
N SER A 381 -14.20 0.99 -28.16
CA SER A 381 -14.61 0.91 -26.77
C SER A 381 -14.32 -0.47 -26.19
N HIS A 382 -14.08 -0.53 -24.90
CA HIS A 382 -13.89 -1.78 -24.19
C HIS A 382 -14.38 -1.64 -22.74
N GLU A 383 -14.83 -2.76 -22.18
CA GLU A 383 -15.31 -2.81 -20.81
C GLU A 383 -14.22 -3.31 -19.88
N ILE A 384 -14.16 -2.68 -18.71
CA ILE A 384 -13.28 -3.09 -17.62
C ILE A 384 -14.14 -3.30 -16.40
N GLU A 385 -14.11 -4.52 -15.88
CA GLU A 385 -14.82 -4.92 -14.68
C GLU A 385 -13.90 -4.84 -13.46
N TRP A 386 -14.40 -4.26 -12.39
CA TRP A 386 -13.76 -4.16 -11.08
C TRP A 386 -14.57 -4.95 -10.05
N LYS A 387 -13.93 -5.93 -9.43
CA LYS A 387 -14.53 -6.84 -8.43
C LYS A 387 -14.00 -6.58 -7.04
#